data_AF-A0A518BA23-F1
#
_entry.id   AF-A0A518BA23-F1
#
_cell.length_a   1.000
_cell.length_b   1.000
_cell.length_c   1.000
_cell.angle_alpha   90.00
_cell.angle_beta   90.00
_cell.angle_gamma   90.00
#
_symmetry.space_group_name_H-M   'P 1'
#
loop_
_entity.id
_entity.type
_entity.pdbx_description
1 polymer ?
#
loop_
_entity_poly.entity_id
_entity_poly.type
_entity_poly.pdbx_seq_one_letter_code
_entity_poly.pdbx_strand_id
1 'polypeptide(L)'
;MNNAQLLIIAAMAFLIIVLLLRGTRRRKASKNTNHMNDLRKQMAAQRADESATQLKVELQELFREMNARIDTKMHVLNELILDAERKIKELRQLQDESALGRDDEAEEDREPVVVEMDRSVLMGPAARAAKLAATPEPDLSLPAESEPEESDQEPKDRYAIIYKLADDGMTPAEICEATGQARGEVELILGLRRRRQSEQR
;
A
#
# COMPACT_ATOMS: atom_id res chain seq x y z
N MET A 1 -81.88 -47.89 20.11
CA MET A 1 -80.75 -47.52 19.23
C MET A 1 -80.35 -48.74 18.45
N ASN A 2 -80.36 -48.67 17.13
CA ASN A 2 -80.13 -49.85 16.28
C ASN A 2 -78.63 -50.17 16.27
N ASN A 3 -78.28 -51.45 16.33
CA ASN A 3 -76.89 -51.93 16.29
C ASN A 3 -76.10 -51.35 15.08
N ALA A 4 -76.80 -51.00 14.00
CA ALA A 4 -76.25 -50.30 12.84
C ALA A 4 -75.69 -48.90 13.16
N GLN A 5 -76.34 -48.11 14.02
CA GLN A 5 -75.85 -46.78 14.41
C GLN A 5 -74.58 -46.86 15.25
N LEU A 6 -74.47 -47.87 16.13
CA LEU A 6 -73.26 -48.12 16.92
C LEU A 6 -72.06 -48.47 16.04
N LEU A 7 -72.25 -49.25 14.97
CA LEU A 7 -71.17 -49.59 14.04
C LEU A 7 -70.64 -48.38 13.26
N ILE A 8 -71.53 -47.47 12.84
CA ILE A 8 -71.12 -46.25 12.11
C ILE A 8 -70.30 -45.32 13.01
N ILE A 9 -70.73 -45.13 14.27
CA ILE A 9 -70.01 -44.30 15.24
C ILE A 9 -68.63 -44.91 15.54
N ALA A 10 -68.56 -46.24 15.71
CA ALA A 10 -67.29 -46.93 15.92
C ALA A 10 -66.32 -46.78 14.74
N ALA A 11 -66.82 -46.87 13.50
CA ALA A 11 -66.01 -46.69 12.30
C ALA A 11 -65.48 -45.26 12.16
N MET A 12 -66.31 -44.24 12.44
CA MET A 12 -65.85 -42.84 12.42
C MET A 12 -64.81 -42.56 13.52
N ALA A 13 -65.03 -43.06 14.73
CA ALA A 13 -64.06 -42.92 15.82
C ALA A 13 -62.71 -43.56 15.45
N PHE A 14 -62.73 -44.75 14.85
CA PHE A 14 -61.53 -45.44 14.41
C PHE A 14 -60.78 -44.65 13.32
N LEU A 15 -61.49 -44.07 12.36
CA LEU A 15 -60.89 -43.26 11.29
C LEU A 15 -60.23 -41.98 11.82
N ILE A 16 -60.85 -41.32 12.79
CA ILE A 16 -60.29 -40.14 13.46
C ILE A 16 -59.01 -40.54 14.23
N ILE A 17 -59.03 -41.65 14.96
CA ILE A 17 -57.86 -42.16 15.69
C ILE A 17 -56.70 -42.45 14.72
N VAL A 18 -56.97 -43.10 13.58
CA VAL A 18 -55.96 -43.39 12.55
C VAL A 18 -55.39 -42.10 11.95
N LEU A 19 -56.21 -41.08 11.70
CA LEU A 19 -55.75 -39.78 11.22
C LEU A 19 -54.86 -39.05 12.23
N LEU A 20 -55.21 -39.07 13.52
CA LEU A 20 -54.40 -38.46 14.59
C LEU A 20 -53.08 -39.20 14.81
N LEU A 21 -53.08 -40.53 14.75
CA LEU A 21 -51.87 -41.35 14.83
C LEU A 21 -50.94 -41.13 13.62
N ARG A 22 -51.50 -40.96 12.42
CA ARG A 22 -50.71 -40.69 11.21
C ARG A 22 -50.13 -39.27 11.20
N GLY A 23 -50.86 -38.29 11.73
CA GLY A 23 -50.41 -36.90 11.83
C GLY A 23 -49.26 -36.70 12.83
N THR A 24 -49.28 -37.41 13.96
CA THR A 24 -48.23 -37.29 15.00
C THR A 24 -46.92 -37.98 14.60
N ARG A 25 -46.97 -39.06 13.79
CA ARG A 25 -45.77 -39.74 13.30
C ARG A 25 -44.94 -38.89 12.33
N ARG A 26 -45.57 -38.02 11.52
CA ARG A 26 -44.85 -37.10 10.62
C ARG A 26 -44.12 -35.97 11.35
N ARG A 27 -44.53 -35.58 12.56
CA ARG A 27 -43.91 -34.46 13.29
C ARG A 27 -42.56 -34.81 13.94
N LYS A 28 -42.27 -36.10 14.19
CA LYS A 28 -41.00 -36.51 14.84
C LYS A 28 -39.79 -36.51 13.90
N ALA A 29 -39.99 -36.62 12.59
CA ALA A 29 -38.89 -36.56 11.61
C ALA A 29 -38.31 -35.15 11.42
N SER A 30 -39.07 -34.09 11.72
CA SER A 30 -38.66 -32.70 11.54
C SER A 30 -37.83 -32.13 12.70
N LYS A 31 -37.83 -32.75 13.89
CA LYS A 31 -37.05 -32.25 15.04
C LYS A 31 -35.55 -32.55 14.89
N ASN A 32 -35.17 -33.61 14.17
CA ASN A 32 -33.78 -33.99 13.96
C ASN A 32 -33.07 -33.09 12.92
N THR A 33 -33.80 -32.57 11.93
CA THR A 33 -33.24 -31.64 10.93
C THR A 33 -32.86 -30.29 11.54
N ASN A 34 -33.57 -29.83 12.57
CA ASN A 34 -33.26 -28.56 13.23
C ASN A 34 -31.96 -28.65 14.04
N HIS A 35 -31.71 -29.76 14.74
CA HIS A 35 -30.47 -29.94 15.52
C HIS A 35 -29.22 -29.99 14.62
N MET A 36 -29.32 -30.63 13.45
CA MET A 36 -28.21 -30.63 12.47
C MET A 36 -27.95 -29.24 11.88
N ASN A 37 -28.99 -28.41 11.71
CA ASN A 37 -28.81 -27.04 11.26
C ASN A 37 -28.15 -26.16 12.33
N ASP A 38 -28.49 -26.36 13.61
CA ASP A 38 -27.85 -25.63 14.71
C ASP A 38 -26.36 -26.01 14.85
N LEU A 39 -26.02 -27.30 14.72
CA LEU A 39 -24.63 -27.75 14.75
C LEU A 39 -23.82 -27.17 13.58
N ARG A 40 -24.40 -27.12 12.37
CA ARG A 40 -23.75 -26.48 11.21
C ARG A 40 -23.54 -24.99 11.42
N LYS A 41 -24.49 -24.28 12.03
CA LYS A 41 -24.34 -22.86 12.38
C LYS A 41 -23.24 -22.64 13.41
N GLN A 42 -23.15 -23.50 14.43
CA GLN A 42 -22.08 -23.44 15.43
C GLN A 42 -20.71 -23.67 14.79
N MET A 43 -20.57 -24.68 13.93
CA MET A 43 -19.31 -24.95 13.23
C MET A 43 -18.93 -23.80 12.27
N ALA A 44 -19.90 -23.16 11.62
CA ALA A 44 -19.65 -21.99 10.78
C ALA A 44 -19.19 -20.77 11.60
N ALA A 45 -19.82 -20.53 12.76
CA ALA A 45 -19.42 -19.46 13.68
C ALA A 45 -18.02 -19.71 14.25
N GLN A 46 -17.71 -20.95 14.64
CA GLN A 46 -16.40 -21.32 15.15
C GLN A 46 -15.29 -21.13 14.10
N ARG A 47 -15.53 -21.53 12.84
CA ARG A 47 -14.56 -21.28 11.75
C ARG A 47 -14.36 -19.79 11.49
N ALA A 48 -15.41 -18.98 11.59
CA ALA A 48 -15.28 -17.54 11.45
C ALA A 48 -14.41 -16.95 12.57
N ASP A 49 -14.60 -17.40 13.81
CA ASP A 49 -13.80 -16.96 14.97
C ASP A 49 -12.33 -17.41 14.86
N GLU A 50 -12.09 -18.66 14.44
CA GLU A 50 -10.75 -19.17 14.15
C GLU A 50 -10.06 -18.35 13.05
N SER A 51 -10.75 -18.02 11.96
CA SER A 51 -10.17 -17.18 10.90
C SER A 51 -9.89 -15.74 11.36
N ALA A 52 -10.73 -15.19 12.24
CA ALA A 52 -10.54 -13.85 12.79
C ALA A 52 -9.36 -13.80 13.76
N THR A 53 -9.15 -14.86 14.54
CA THR A 53 -8.00 -14.96 15.45
C THR A 53 -6.70 -15.16 14.66
N GLN A 54 -6.71 -15.96 13.60
CA GLN A 54 -5.58 -16.09 12.69
C GLN A 54 -5.18 -14.75 12.05
N LEU A 55 -6.14 -14.01 11.50
CA LEU A 55 -5.87 -12.71 10.88
C LEU A 55 -5.31 -11.69 11.88
N LYS A 56 -5.71 -11.75 13.15
CA LYS A 56 -5.12 -10.92 14.21
C LYS A 56 -3.65 -11.27 14.47
N VAL A 57 -3.31 -12.55 14.47
CA VAL A 57 -1.91 -13.00 14.65
C VAL A 57 -1.07 -12.55 13.46
N GLU A 58 -1.53 -12.76 12.23
CA GLU A 58 -0.84 -12.30 11.01
C GLU A 58 -0.62 -10.79 11.01
N LEU A 59 -1.62 -10.01 11.44
CA LEU A 59 -1.50 -8.56 11.57
C LEU A 59 -0.46 -8.16 12.64
N GLN A 60 -0.45 -8.85 13.78
CA GLN A 60 0.55 -8.61 14.83
C GLN A 60 1.97 -8.95 14.38
N GLU A 61 2.15 -10.03 13.61
CA GLU A 61 3.42 -10.41 13.03
C GLU A 61 3.90 -9.37 12.01
N LEU A 62 3.01 -8.91 11.11
CA LEU A 62 3.32 -7.85 10.15
C LEU A 62 3.70 -6.54 10.84
N PHE A 63 3.00 -6.15 11.90
CA PHE A 63 3.38 -4.96 12.68
C PHE A 63 4.75 -5.12 13.33
N ARG A 64 5.06 -6.31 13.84
CA ARG A 64 6.38 -6.60 14.44
C ARG A 64 7.49 -6.51 13.40
N GLU A 65 7.27 -7.04 12.21
CA GLU A 65 8.21 -6.95 11.09
C GLU A 65 8.40 -5.49 10.64
N MET A 66 7.30 -4.75 10.47
CA MET A 66 7.35 -3.34 10.06
C MET A 66 8.11 -2.49 11.08
N ASN A 67 7.89 -2.69 12.37
CA ASN A 67 8.63 -1.99 13.42
C ASN A 67 10.12 -2.29 13.37
N ALA A 68 10.51 -3.56 13.22
CA ALA A 68 11.93 -3.91 13.08
C ALA A 68 12.60 -3.24 11.87
N ARG A 69 11.86 -3.11 10.75
CA ARG A 69 12.34 -2.41 9.56
C ARG A 69 12.44 -0.90 9.77
N ILE A 70 11.49 -0.29 10.47
CA ILE A 70 11.53 1.12 10.85
C ILE A 70 12.74 1.39 11.74
N ASP A 71 12.98 0.56 12.77
CA ASP A 71 14.11 0.71 13.67
C ASP A 71 15.45 0.64 12.93
N THR A 72 15.56 -0.29 11.98
CA THR A 72 16.76 -0.41 11.12
C THR A 72 16.97 0.85 10.28
N LYS A 73 15.91 1.34 9.63
CA LYS A 73 15.98 2.57 8.82
C LYS A 73 16.29 3.80 9.67
N MET A 74 15.71 3.89 10.87
CA MET A 74 15.98 4.97 11.82
C MET A 74 17.45 4.97 12.26
N HIS A 75 18.03 3.79 12.49
CA HIS A 75 19.44 3.68 12.79
C HIS A 75 20.33 4.19 11.64
N VAL A 76 20.05 3.77 10.40
CA VAL A 76 20.79 4.24 9.21
C VAL A 76 20.65 5.74 9.04
N LEU A 77 19.45 6.32 9.24
CA LEU A 77 19.23 7.76 9.17
C LEU A 77 20.05 8.51 10.23
N ASN A 78 20.07 8.02 11.47
CA ASN A 78 20.88 8.62 12.54
C ASN A 78 22.38 8.58 12.21
N GLU A 79 22.86 7.49 11.61
CA GLU A 79 24.25 7.37 11.16
C GLU A 79 24.58 8.37 10.05
N LEU A 80 23.72 8.49 9.04
CA LEU A 80 23.89 9.46 7.95
C LEU A 80 23.86 10.91 8.45
N ILE A 81 23.03 11.22 9.46
CA ILE A 81 23.01 12.55 10.09
C ILE A 81 24.36 12.84 10.77
N LEU A 82 24.89 11.89 11.54
CA LEU A 82 26.20 12.04 12.18
C LEU A 82 27.34 12.19 11.15
N ASP A 83 27.27 11.46 10.02
CA ASP A 83 28.22 11.60 8.92
C ASP A 83 28.17 12.98 8.28
N ALA A 84 26.97 13.49 8.03
CA ALA A 84 26.77 14.83 7.49
C ALA A 84 27.33 15.90 8.45
N GLU A 85 27.08 15.77 9.76
CA GLU A 85 27.63 16.68 10.77
C GLU A 85 29.17 16.65 10.80
N ARG A 86 29.78 15.46 10.71
CA ARG A 86 31.23 15.33 10.61
C ARG A 86 31.78 16.04 9.38
N LYS A 87 31.15 15.85 8.22
CA LYS A 87 31.60 16.49 6.98
C LYS A 87 31.43 18.00 7.02
N ILE A 88 30.34 18.51 7.59
CA ILE A 88 30.13 19.96 7.78
C ILE A 88 31.24 20.54 8.67
N LYS A 89 31.61 19.85 9.76
CA LYS A 89 32.67 20.29 10.65
C LYS A 89 34.03 20.34 9.94
N GLU A 90 34.37 19.31 9.18
CA GLU A 90 35.60 19.26 8.38
C GLU A 90 35.65 20.40 7.36
N LEU A 91 34.56 20.65 6.63
CA LEU A 91 34.48 21.73 5.66
C LEU A 91 34.63 23.12 6.31
N ARG A 92 34.02 23.32 7.50
CA ARG A 92 34.19 24.57 8.26
C ARG A 92 35.64 24.76 8.70
N GLN A 93 36.33 23.71 9.15
CA GLN A 93 37.75 23.79 9.52
C GLN A 93 38.63 24.17 8.33
N LEU A 94 38.42 23.55 7.16
CA LEU A 94 39.15 23.90 5.93
C LEU A 94 38.88 25.33 5.48
N GLN A 95 37.65 25.82 5.66
CA GLN A 95 37.28 27.20 5.36
C GLN A 95 37.97 28.20 6.29
N ASP A 96 38.04 27.90 7.59
CA ASP A 96 38.73 28.72 8.59
C ASP A 96 40.25 28.75 8.35
N GLU A 97 40.86 27.60 8.03
CA GLU A 97 42.29 27.51 7.66
C GLU A 97 42.60 28.30 6.38
N SER A 98 41.72 28.22 5.37
CA SER A 98 41.84 28.98 4.13
C SER A 98 41.67 30.49 4.33
N ALA A 99 40.89 30.91 5.33
CA ALA A 99 40.72 32.31 5.69
C ALA A 99 41.99 32.85 6.39
N LEU A 100 42.56 32.10 7.33
CA LEU A 100 43.76 32.50 8.07
C LEU A 100 45.03 32.54 7.20
N GLY A 101 45.18 31.60 6.25
CA GLY A 101 46.35 31.58 5.37
C GLY A 101 46.40 32.69 4.31
N ARG A 102 45.35 33.53 4.19
CA ARG A 102 45.27 34.58 3.18
C ARG A 102 45.79 35.94 3.67
N ASP A 103 45.90 36.13 4.98
CA ASP A 103 46.25 37.42 5.57
C ASP A 103 47.77 37.62 5.75
N ASP A 104 48.57 36.55 5.73
CA ASP A 104 50.02 36.62 5.99
C ASP A 104 50.91 36.83 4.74
N GLU A 105 50.39 36.72 3.51
CA GLU A 105 51.18 36.90 2.26
C GLU A 105 50.99 38.27 1.57
N ALA A 106 50.35 39.25 2.21
CA ALA A 106 49.91 40.48 1.53
C ALA A 106 50.54 41.80 2.02
N GLU A 107 51.54 41.80 2.92
CA GLU A 107 52.09 43.06 3.47
C GLU A 107 53.55 43.39 3.10
N GLU A 108 54.23 42.59 2.26
CA GLU A 108 55.57 42.92 1.74
C GLU A 108 55.55 42.98 0.20
N ASP A 109 55.69 44.17 -0.38
CA ASP A 109 56.03 44.45 -1.78
C ASP A 109 55.02 44.10 -2.90
N ARG A 110 53.73 44.40 -2.73
CA ARG A 110 52.84 44.57 -3.90
C ARG A 110 52.71 46.03 -4.28
N GLU A 111 53.58 46.46 -5.21
CA GLU A 111 53.28 47.58 -6.11
C GLU A 111 51.87 47.42 -6.68
N PRO A 112 51.10 48.52 -6.83
CA PRO A 112 49.74 48.47 -7.31
C PRO A 112 49.74 48.01 -8.77
N VAL A 113 49.59 46.69 -8.99
CA VAL A 113 49.27 46.15 -10.31
C VAL A 113 47.89 46.67 -10.66
N VAL A 114 47.88 47.66 -11.56
CA VAL A 114 46.70 48.17 -12.23
C VAL A 114 46.18 47.03 -13.11
N VAL A 115 45.46 46.08 -12.50
CA VAL A 115 44.72 45.08 -13.24
C VAL A 115 43.63 45.85 -13.97
N GLU A 116 43.88 46.14 -15.24
CA GLU A 116 42.92 46.68 -16.18
C GLU A 116 41.75 45.69 -16.24
N MET A 117 40.77 45.96 -15.38
CA MET A 117 39.59 45.17 -15.20
C MET A 117 38.77 45.32 -16.47
N ASP A 118 38.86 44.31 -17.34
CA ASP A 118 37.99 44.16 -18.49
C ASP A 118 36.54 44.37 -18.03
N ARG A 119 35.95 45.47 -18.51
CA ARG A 119 34.65 45.98 -18.08
C ARG A 119 33.49 45.04 -18.43
N SER A 120 33.78 43.87 -19.01
CA SER A 120 32.83 42.78 -19.24
C SER A 120 32.32 42.10 -17.96
N VAL A 121 32.94 42.35 -16.78
CA VAL A 121 32.53 41.74 -15.49
C VAL A 121 31.67 42.68 -14.62
N LEU A 122 31.26 43.85 -15.13
CA LEU A 122 30.36 44.80 -14.44
C LEU A 122 28.88 44.36 -14.37
N MET A 123 28.58 43.06 -14.40
CA MET A 123 27.33 42.57 -13.82
C MET A 123 27.56 42.30 -12.33
N GLY A 124 27.25 43.31 -11.52
CA GLY A 124 27.37 43.22 -10.07
C GLY A 124 26.59 42.06 -9.46
N PRO A 125 26.88 41.68 -8.20
CA PRO A 125 26.20 40.59 -7.49
C PRO A 125 24.68 40.78 -7.38
N ALA A 126 24.18 42.01 -7.59
CA ALA A 126 22.74 42.30 -7.68
C ALA A 126 22.07 41.75 -8.97
N ALA A 127 22.80 41.57 -10.07
CA ALA A 127 22.25 41.00 -11.31
C ALA A 127 22.38 39.46 -11.39
N ARG A 128 23.27 38.86 -10.59
CA ARG A 128 23.22 37.41 -10.31
C ARG A 128 22.09 37.05 -9.37
N ALA A 129 21.70 37.95 -8.46
CA ALA A 129 20.51 37.75 -7.63
C ALA A 129 19.20 37.74 -8.45
N ALA A 130 19.12 38.42 -9.60
CA ALA A 130 17.92 38.38 -10.46
C ALA A 130 17.81 37.10 -11.31
N LYS A 131 18.91 36.35 -11.50
CA LYS A 131 18.90 35.03 -12.16
C LYS A 131 18.95 33.86 -11.16
N LEU A 132 19.09 34.18 -9.87
CA LEU A 132 18.89 33.29 -8.72
C LEU A 132 17.63 33.65 -7.89
N ALA A 133 16.84 34.63 -8.34
CA ALA A 133 15.50 34.95 -7.82
C ALA A 133 14.39 34.23 -8.61
N ALA A 134 14.77 33.24 -9.42
CA ALA A 134 13.90 32.12 -9.77
C ALA A 134 14.25 30.91 -8.90
N THR A 135 14.59 31.17 -7.63
CA THR A 135 14.44 30.17 -6.57
C THR A 135 13.12 30.54 -5.87
N PRO A 136 12.13 29.63 -5.83
CA PRO A 136 10.81 29.89 -5.27
C PRO A 136 10.93 30.32 -3.81
N GLU A 137 9.99 31.17 -3.37
CA GLU A 137 9.86 31.63 -1.99
C GLU A 137 10.01 30.44 -1.00
N PRO A 138 10.69 30.61 0.14
CA PRO A 138 10.64 29.63 1.23
C PRO A 138 9.25 29.71 1.84
N ASP A 139 8.32 29.01 1.21
CA ASP A 139 7.04 28.66 1.77
C ASP A 139 7.30 27.91 3.09
N LEU A 140 6.73 28.42 4.16
CA LEU A 140 6.60 27.74 5.45
C LEU A 140 5.57 26.59 5.34
N SER A 141 5.53 25.92 4.20
CA SER A 141 4.92 24.62 4.07
C SER A 141 5.92 23.60 4.61
N LEU A 142 5.41 22.85 5.59
CA LEU A 142 5.92 21.58 6.09
C LEU A 142 6.79 20.87 5.05
N PRO A 143 7.91 20.20 5.45
CA PRO A 143 8.73 19.45 4.51
C PRO A 143 7.83 18.52 3.73
N ALA A 144 7.52 18.94 2.51
CA ALA A 144 6.87 18.10 1.55
C ALA A 144 7.80 16.91 1.45
N GLU A 145 7.26 15.73 1.75
CA GLU A 145 7.77 14.51 1.17
C GLU A 145 8.21 14.87 -0.25
N SER A 146 9.45 14.52 -0.58
CA SER A 146 9.84 14.46 -1.99
C SER A 146 8.92 13.41 -2.59
N GLU A 147 7.72 13.85 -2.99
CA GLU A 147 6.90 13.16 -3.95
C GLU A 147 7.86 12.95 -5.12
N PRO A 148 8.14 11.69 -5.48
CA PRO A 148 8.98 11.43 -6.62
C PRO A 148 8.37 12.22 -7.78
N GLU A 149 9.17 13.07 -8.41
CA GLU A 149 8.81 13.70 -9.68
C GLU A 149 8.61 12.56 -10.70
N GLU A 150 7.42 11.95 -10.67
CA GLU A 150 6.91 11.07 -11.69
C GLU A 150 6.79 11.93 -12.94
N SER A 151 7.78 11.79 -13.80
CA SER A 151 7.65 12.26 -15.17
C SER A 151 6.35 11.71 -15.75
N ASP A 152 5.40 12.60 -16.10
CA ASP A 152 4.07 12.28 -16.64
C ASP A 152 4.09 11.45 -17.96
N GLN A 153 5.28 11.09 -18.44
CA GLN A 153 5.52 10.38 -19.69
C GLN A 153 6.08 8.97 -19.48
N GLU A 154 6.63 8.62 -18.31
CA GLU A 154 7.11 7.25 -18.01
C GLU A 154 6.02 6.17 -17.74
N PRO A 155 4.78 6.45 -17.28
CA PRO A 155 3.85 5.36 -16.94
C PRO A 155 3.28 4.65 -18.17
N LYS A 156 3.22 5.31 -19.33
CA LYS A 156 2.65 4.70 -20.56
C LYS A 156 3.56 3.63 -21.16
N ASP A 157 4.88 3.83 -21.09
CA ASP A 157 5.84 2.87 -21.64
C ASP A 157 5.93 1.60 -20.78
N ARG A 158 5.77 1.72 -19.46
CA ARG A 158 5.75 0.56 -18.54
C ARG A 158 4.57 -0.37 -18.81
N TYR A 159 3.37 0.18 -19.03
CA TYR A 159 2.19 -0.64 -19.34
C TYR A 159 2.27 -1.32 -20.70
N ALA A 160 2.97 -0.71 -21.66
CA ALA A 160 3.17 -1.31 -22.98
C ALA A 160 3.97 -2.62 -22.91
N ILE A 161 4.94 -2.72 -21.99
CA ILE A 161 5.72 -3.95 -21.77
C ILE A 161 4.83 -5.07 -21.22
N ILE A 162 4.02 -4.76 -20.19
CA ILE A 162 3.08 -5.71 -19.58
C ILE A 162 2.08 -6.24 -20.61
N TYR A 163 1.57 -5.36 -21.48
CA TYR A 163 0.64 -5.76 -22.53
C TYR A 163 1.28 -6.66 -23.58
N LYS A 164 2.53 -6.42 -23.98
CA LYS A 164 3.27 -7.29 -24.89
C LYS A 164 3.44 -8.70 -24.31
N LEU A 165 3.92 -8.80 -23.07
CA LEU A 165 4.14 -10.09 -22.41
C LEU A 165 2.82 -10.87 -22.25
N ALA A 166 1.72 -10.18 -21.96
CA ALA A 166 0.40 -10.81 -21.90
C ALA A 166 -0.11 -11.25 -23.29
N ASP A 167 0.18 -10.48 -24.35
CA ASP A 167 -0.16 -10.84 -25.73
C ASP A 167 0.69 -12.03 -26.23
N ASP A 168 1.89 -12.21 -25.69
CA ASP A 168 2.75 -13.38 -25.90
C ASP A 168 2.26 -14.63 -25.13
N GLY A 169 1.21 -14.51 -24.33
CA GLY A 169 0.58 -15.62 -23.60
C GLY A 169 1.18 -15.92 -22.23
N MET A 170 2.02 -15.04 -21.67
CA MET A 170 2.55 -15.21 -20.32
C MET A 170 1.45 -15.09 -19.26
N THR A 171 1.61 -15.86 -18.18
CA THR A 171 0.75 -15.80 -17.00
C THR A 171 1.07 -14.56 -16.15
N PRO A 172 0.13 -14.06 -15.31
CA PRO A 172 0.39 -12.91 -14.45
C PRO A 172 1.60 -13.09 -13.52
N ALA A 173 1.87 -14.31 -13.06
CA ALA A 173 3.01 -14.60 -12.19
C ALA A 173 4.35 -14.44 -12.94
N GLU A 174 4.44 -14.97 -14.16
CA GLU A 174 5.64 -14.83 -15.02
C GLU A 174 5.90 -13.37 -15.40
N ILE A 175 4.82 -12.60 -15.65
CA ILE A 175 4.94 -11.17 -15.92
C ILE A 175 5.50 -10.43 -14.71
N CYS A 176 5.08 -10.75 -13.48
CA CYS A 176 5.62 -10.13 -12.26
C CYS A 176 7.12 -10.40 -12.10
N GLU A 177 7.55 -11.63 -12.38
CA GLU A 177 8.96 -12.01 -12.32
C GLU A 177 9.78 -11.28 -13.39
N ALA A 178 9.25 -11.16 -14.61
CA ALA A 178 9.93 -10.48 -15.72
C ALA A 178 10.01 -8.96 -15.54
N THR A 179 8.99 -8.32 -14.98
CA THR A 179 8.92 -6.86 -14.85
C THR A 179 9.35 -6.35 -13.47
N GLY A 180 9.46 -7.22 -12.47
CA GLY A 180 9.73 -6.86 -11.08
C GLY A 180 8.56 -6.16 -10.38
N GLN A 181 7.36 -6.19 -10.95
CA GLN A 181 6.17 -5.54 -10.40
C GLN A 181 5.36 -6.44 -9.46
N ALA A 182 4.56 -5.82 -8.59
CA ALA A 182 3.69 -6.54 -7.68
C ALA A 182 2.52 -7.21 -8.43
N ARG A 183 2.13 -8.42 -7.99
CA ARG A 183 1.05 -9.20 -8.61
C ARG A 183 -0.28 -8.46 -8.74
N GLY A 184 -0.66 -7.70 -7.71
CA GLY A 184 -1.88 -6.91 -7.74
C GLY A 184 -1.86 -5.81 -8.80
N GLU A 185 -0.70 -5.19 -9.04
CA GLU A 185 -0.51 -4.15 -10.05
C GLU A 185 -0.66 -4.72 -11.46
N VAL A 186 -0.01 -5.85 -11.74
CA VAL A 186 -0.13 -6.55 -13.02
C VAL A 186 -1.57 -7.00 -13.29
N GLU A 187 -2.23 -7.61 -12.31
CA GLU A 187 -3.64 -8.03 -12.43
C GLU A 187 -4.58 -6.84 -12.67
N LEU A 188 -4.36 -5.71 -11.99
CA LEU A 188 -5.12 -4.48 -12.18
C LEU A 188 -4.95 -3.93 -13.61
N ILE A 189 -3.71 -3.82 -14.10
CA ILE A 189 -3.40 -3.28 -15.43
C ILE A 189 -4.05 -4.13 -16.53
N LEU A 190 -3.98 -5.45 -16.41
CA LEU A 190 -4.63 -6.38 -17.34
C LEU A 190 -6.18 -6.30 -17.24
N GLY A 191 -6.71 -6.15 -16.03
CA GLY A 191 -8.14 -5.95 -15.79
C GLY A 191 -8.68 -4.68 -16.45
N LEU A 192 -7.95 -3.56 -16.34
CA LEU A 192 -8.30 -2.29 -16.97
C LEU A 192 -8.32 -2.38 -18.50
N ARG A 193 -7.38 -3.12 -19.11
CA ARG A 193 -7.38 -3.38 -20.57
C ARG A 193 -8.61 -4.16 -21.01
N ARG A 194 -8.98 -5.21 -20.25
CA ARG A 194 -10.15 -6.05 -20.56
C ARG A 194 -11.45 -5.26 -20.47
N ARG A 195 -11.60 -4.40 -19.47
CA ARG A 195 -12.78 -3.51 -19.33
C ARG A 195 -12.90 -2.54 -20.50
N ARG A 196 -11.81 -1.88 -20.92
CA ARG A 196 -11.81 -0.99 -22.10
C ARG A 196 -12.16 -1.73 -23.40
N GLN A 197 -11.66 -2.96 -23.59
CA GLN A 197 -12.00 -3.76 -24.76
C GLN A 197 -13.47 -4.20 -24.78
N SER A 198 -14.08 -4.47 -23.62
CA SER A 198 -15.50 -4.80 -23.54
C SER A 198 -16.40 -3.60 -23.82
N GLU A 199 -15.95 -2.37 -23.54
CA GLU A 199 -16.71 -1.14 -23.82
C GLU A 199 -16.68 -0.75 -25.31
N GLN A 200 -15.72 -1.27 -26.08
CA GLN A 200 -15.57 -0.99 -27.52
C GLN A 200 -16.28 -1.99 -28.43
N ARG A 201 -16.87 -3.06 -27.87
CA ARG A 201 -17.63 -4.08 -28.61
C ARG A 201 -19.12 -3.85 -28.48
#